data_AF-A0A5B0NTX9-F1
#
_entry.id   AF-A0A5B0NTX9-F1
#
_cell.length_a   1.000
_cell.length_b   1.000
_cell.length_c   1.000
_cell.angle_alpha   90.00
_cell.angle_beta   90.00
_cell.angle_gamma   90.00
#
_symmetry.space_group_name_H-M   'P 1'
#
loop_
_entity.id
_entity.type
_entity.pdbx_description
1 polymer ?
#
loop_
_entity_poly.entity_id
_entity_poly.type
_entity_poly.pdbx_seq_one_letter_code
_entity_poly.pdbx_strand_id
1 'polypeptide(L)'
;MCIHKKNLHAGDCAAAYRKILYDGDSTLDQNESSAERTSGSCVTNIKNPKFMNVPKAIIENAFDQILARCNSRSGSAALPGFDGVRLSTRHHRHPSIKIVKQDCVEAYRLIPTNDSGRFVPQSTLH
;
A
#
# COMPACT_ATOMS: atom_id res chain seq x y z
N MET A 1 13.49 7.36 -10.68
CA MET A 1 13.19 6.96 -12.08
C MET A 1 11.74 7.30 -12.40
N CYS A 2 11.46 7.88 -13.57
CA CYS A 2 10.09 8.11 -14.05
C CYS A 2 9.74 7.07 -15.12
N ILE A 3 8.46 6.69 -15.19
CA ILE A 3 7.96 5.70 -16.15
C ILE A 3 7.03 6.43 -17.13
N HIS A 4 7.33 6.35 -18.43
CA HIS A 4 6.58 7.03 -19.50
C HIS A 4 5.27 6.30 -19.88
N LYS A 5 4.49 5.86 -18.89
CA LYS A 5 3.15 5.28 -19.09
C LYS A 5 2.06 6.34 -18.85
N LYS A 6 0.79 5.91 -18.92
CA LYS A 6 -0.42 6.71 -18.65
C LYS A 6 -0.23 7.67 -17.48
N ASN A 7 -0.76 8.88 -17.65
CA ASN A 7 -0.82 9.88 -16.59
C ASN A 7 -1.66 9.37 -15.42
N LEU A 8 -1.31 9.79 -14.21
CA LEU A 8 -2.10 9.60 -13.01
C LEU A 8 -3.02 10.82 -12.90
N HIS A 9 -4.29 10.64 -12.52
CA HIS A 9 -5.16 11.78 -12.30
C HIS A 9 -4.67 12.60 -11.11
N ALA A 10 -4.86 13.92 -11.19
CA ALA A 10 -4.46 14.84 -10.14
C ALA A 10 -5.14 14.46 -8.81
N GLY A 11 -4.38 14.47 -7.73
CA GLY A 11 -4.89 14.16 -6.38
C GLY A 11 -5.05 12.67 -6.06
N ASP A 12 -5.17 11.77 -7.04
CA ASP A 12 -5.35 10.34 -6.78
C ASP A 12 -4.20 9.74 -5.98
N CYS A 13 -2.95 10.05 -6.31
CA CYS A 13 -1.82 9.54 -5.56
C CYS A 13 -1.75 10.10 -4.14
N ALA A 14 -2.12 11.37 -3.94
CA ALA A 14 -2.20 11.96 -2.61
C ALA A 14 -3.27 11.29 -1.75
N ALA A 15 -4.44 11.04 -2.35
CA ALA A 15 -5.49 10.27 -1.70
C ALA A 15 -5.07 8.81 -1.42
N ALA A 16 -4.20 8.22 -2.25
CA ALA A 16 -3.67 6.87 -2.05
C ALA A 16 -2.67 6.82 -0.88
N TYR A 17 -1.59 7.62 -0.91
CA TYR A 17 -0.55 7.54 0.14
C TYR A 17 -1.06 8.02 1.51
N ARG A 18 -2.09 8.89 1.57
CA ARG A 18 -2.72 9.29 2.83
C ARG A 18 -3.49 8.16 3.53
N LYS A 19 -3.76 7.04 2.84
CA LYS A 19 -4.37 5.82 3.42
C LYS A 19 -3.34 4.88 4.03
N ILE A 20 -2.04 5.18 3.94
CA ILE A 20 -0.99 4.37 4.57
C ILE A 20 -1.23 4.39 6.09
N LEU A 21 -1.15 3.21 6.69
CA LEU A 21 -1.29 3.06 8.13
C LEU A 21 0.08 3.28 8.77
N TYR A 22 0.08 3.94 9.91
CA TYR A 22 1.27 4.27 10.68
C TYR A 22 1.04 3.83 12.13
N ASP A 23 2.14 3.50 12.81
CA ASP A 23 2.12 3.22 14.24
C ASP A 23 1.81 4.49 15.05
N GLY A 24 1.58 4.31 16.35
CA GLY A 24 1.16 5.41 17.24
C GLY A 24 2.15 6.58 17.32
N ASP A 25 3.42 6.35 16.98
CA ASP A 25 4.48 7.36 16.90
C ASP A 25 4.56 8.07 15.52
N SER A 26 3.57 7.82 14.63
CA SER A 26 3.52 8.34 13.25
C SER A 26 4.65 7.83 12.35
N THR A 27 5.08 6.59 12.57
CA THR A 27 6.11 5.92 11.76
C THR A 27 5.54 4.73 11.01
N LEU A 28 6.20 4.30 9.94
CA LEU A 28 5.75 3.17 9.14
C LEU A 28 5.77 1.88 9.97
N ASP A 29 4.69 1.10 9.89
CA ASP A 29 4.56 -0.18 10.59
C ASP A 29 5.79 -1.07 10.35
N GLN A 30 6.43 -1.47 11.45
CA GLN A 30 7.63 -2.29 11.44
C GLN A 30 7.35 -3.79 11.32
N ASN A 31 6.09 -4.20 11.26
CA ASN A 31 5.69 -5.59 11.01
C ASN A 31 5.37 -5.84 9.53
N GLU A 32 5.23 -4.78 8.73
CA GLU A 32 4.99 -4.87 7.28
C GLU A 32 6.25 -4.50 6.48
N SER A 33 6.76 -5.44 5.69
CA SER A 33 7.87 -5.16 4.77
C SER A 33 7.46 -4.36 3.54
N SER A 34 6.15 -4.15 3.34
CA SER A 34 5.62 -3.29 2.28
C SER A 34 4.23 -2.76 2.60
N ALA A 35 3.98 -1.51 2.25
CA ALA A 35 2.67 -0.89 2.36
C ALA A 35 2.19 -0.42 0.98
N GLU A 36 1.07 -0.98 0.50
CA GLU A 36 0.44 -0.60 -0.76
C GLU A 36 -0.93 0.04 -0.53
N ARG A 37 -1.20 1.16 -1.19
CA ARG A 37 -2.50 1.83 -1.16
C ARG A 37 -2.91 2.29 -2.54
N THR A 38 -4.22 2.31 -2.76
CA THR A 38 -4.81 2.63 -4.06
C THR A 38 -5.89 3.70 -3.89
N SER A 39 -5.93 4.63 -4.84
CA SER A 39 -7.04 5.56 -5.00
C SER A 39 -7.18 5.94 -6.47
N GLY A 40 -8.38 5.78 -7.03
CA GLY A 40 -8.66 6.06 -8.43
C GLY A 40 -7.67 5.39 -9.38
N SER A 41 -6.97 6.22 -10.16
CA SER A 41 -5.96 5.86 -11.15
C SER A 41 -4.57 5.56 -10.58
N CYS A 42 -4.34 5.72 -9.27
CA CYS A 42 -3.00 5.63 -8.68
C CYS A 42 -2.89 4.51 -7.63
N VAL A 43 -1.77 3.79 -7.70
CA VAL A 43 -1.29 2.89 -6.64
C VAL A 43 0.05 3.40 -6.13
N THR A 44 0.16 3.57 -4.82
CA THR A 44 1.39 3.93 -4.10
C THR A 44 1.88 2.71 -3.34
N ASN A 45 3.17 2.40 -3.45
CA ASN A 45 3.78 1.27 -2.74
C ASN A 45 5.10 1.71 -2.11
N ILE A 46 5.28 1.33 -0.84
CA ILE A 46 6.54 1.43 -0.10
C ILE A 46 7.07 0.02 0.10
N LYS A 47 8.34 -0.21 -0.25
CA LYS A 47 9.09 -1.39 0.18
C LYS A 47 10.04 -0.98 1.30
N ASN A 48 9.96 -1.70 2.42
CA ASN A 48 10.79 -1.53 3.62
C ASN A 48 11.30 -2.90 4.10
N PRO A 49 12.18 -3.58 3.34
CA PRO A 49 12.59 -4.95 3.64
C PRO A 49 13.38 -5.11 4.94
N LYS A 50 13.85 -4.00 5.53
CA LYS A 50 14.64 -3.97 6.76
C LYS A 50 13.84 -3.45 7.95
N PHE A 51 12.52 -3.25 7.80
CA PHE A 51 11.63 -2.78 8.87
C PHE A 51 12.12 -1.50 9.55
N MET A 52 12.71 -0.61 8.75
CA MET A 52 13.23 0.68 9.20
C MET A 52 12.09 1.52 9.77
N ASN A 53 12.33 2.21 10.88
CA ASN A 53 11.41 3.19 11.42
C ASN A 53 11.46 4.45 10.54
N VAL A 54 10.48 4.61 9.63
CA VAL A 54 10.42 5.74 8.69
C VAL A 54 9.27 6.68 9.07
N PRO A 55 9.54 7.97 9.35
CA PRO A 55 8.48 8.92 9.71
C PRO A 55 7.50 9.19 8.56
N LYS A 56 6.22 9.34 8.89
CA LYS A 56 5.14 9.69 7.95
C LYS A 56 5.48 10.88 7.06
N ALA A 57 5.96 11.98 7.65
CA ALA A 57 6.28 13.20 6.90
C ALA A 57 7.35 12.98 5.82
N ILE A 58 8.31 12.09 6.07
CA ILE A 58 9.36 11.74 5.11
C ILE A 58 8.78 10.94 3.94
N ILE A 59 7.87 10.00 4.22
CA ILE A 59 7.16 9.21 3.20
C ILE A 59 6.31 10.11 2.30
N GLU A 60 5.48 10.97 2.90
CA GLU A 60 4.56 11.84 2.14
C GLU A 60 5.33 12.81 1.26
N ASN A 61 6.36 13.48 1.80
CA ASN A 61 7.26 14.35 1.05
C ASN A 61 7.95 13.61 -0.11
N ALA A 62 8.40 12.36 0.11
CA ALA A 62 9.05 11.57 -0.94
C ALA A 62 8.08 11.22 -2.09
N PHE A 63 6.80 10.96 -1.81
CA PHE A 63 5.79 10.79 -2.86
C PHE A 63 5.54 12.09 -3.63
N ASP A 64 5.42 13.21 -2.94
CA ASP A 64 5.24 14.52 -3.58
C ASP A 64 6.41 14.86 -4.51
N GLN A 65 7.65 14.57 -4.08
CA GLN A 65 8.84 14.73 -4.91
C GLN A 65 8.84 13.80 -6.13
N ILE A 66 8.36 12.55 -6.01
CA ILE A 66 8.20 11.65 -7.16
C ILE A 66 7.22 12.26 -8.16
N LEU A 67 6.07 12.73 -7.68
CA LEU A 67 4.99 13.26 -8.52
C LEU A 67 5.39 14.56 -9.22
N ALA A 68 6.05 15.47 -8.50
CA ALA A 68 6.59 16.70 -9.06
C ALA A 68 7.64 16.41 -10.14
N ARG A 69 8.64 15.56 -9.82
CA ARG A 69 9.71 15.19 -10.77
C ARG A 69 9.19 14.46 -12.00
N CYS A 70 8.15 13.65 -11.85
CA CYS A 70 7.60 12.84 -12.94
C CYS A 70 6.39 13.48 -13.62
N ASN A 71 6.08 14.76 -13.36
CA ASN A 71 4.95 15.48 -13.94
C ASN A 71 3.63 14.69 -13.82
N SER A 72 3.33 14.23 -12.60
CA SER A 72 2.15 13.40 -12.28
C SER A 72 2.08 12.07 -13.04
N ARG A 73 3.22 11.54 -13.48
CA ARG A 73 3.34 10.18 -14.03
C ARG A 73 3.88 9.21 -12.99
N SER A 74 3.79 7.92 -13.33
CA SER A 74 4.35 6.83 -12.52
C SER A 74 5.86 7.03 -12.33
N GLY A 75 6.36 6.72 -11.14
CA GLY A 75 7.76 6.89 -10.82
C GLY A 75 8.18 6.14 -9.57
N SER A 76 9.48 6.11 -9.29
CA SER A 76 10.04 5.52 -8.09
C SER A 76 11.27 6.27 -7.61
N ALA A 77 11.53 6.17 -6.31
CA ALA A 77 12.71 6.72 -5.67
C ALA A 77 13.17 5.78 -4.54
N ALA A 78 14.49 5.64 -4.37
CA ALA A 78 15.05 5.18 -3.11
C ALA A 78 14.94 6.32 -2.08
N LEU A 79 14.73 5.98 -0.82
CA LEU A 79 14.59 6.97 0.24
C LEU A 79 15.96 7.26 0.89
N PRO A 80 16.52 8.48 0.75
CA PRO A 80 17.82 8.81 1.35
C PRO A 80 17.79 8.66 2.88
N GLY A 81 18.83 8.07 3.45
CA GLY A 81 18.95 7.84 4.89
C GLY A 81 18.22 6.58 5.41
N PHE A 82 17.46 5.89 4.56
CA PHE A 82 16.73 4.68 4.93
C PHE A 82 17.10 3.53 3.99
N ASP A 83 18.06 2.73 4.42
CA ASP A 83 18.65 1.68 3.59
C ASP A 83 17.60 0.64 3.14
N GLY A 84 17.61 0.34 1.85
CA GLY A 84 16.65 -0.57 1.20
C GLY A 84 15.24 -0.01 1.01
N VAL A 85 14.90 1.15 1.58
CA VAL A 85 13.55 1.71 1.47
C VAL A 85 13.33 2.32 0.08
N ARG A 86 12.26 1.90 -0.59
CA ARG A 86 11.91 2.35 -1.94
C ARG A 86 10.44 2.66 -2.06
N LEU A 87 10.13 3.83 -2.61
CA LEU A 87 8.78 4.28 -2.90
C LEU A 87 8.50 4.18 -4.39
N SER A 88 7.25 3.89 -4.74
CA SER A 88 6.81 3.90 -6.13
C SER A 88 5.35 4.30 -6.28
N THR A 89 5.07 5.00 -7.38
CA THR A 89 3.73 5.26 -7.89
C THR A 89 3.56 4.52 -9.21
N ARG A 90 2.41 3.87 -9.39
CA ARG A 90 2.04 3.24 -10.66
C ARG A 90 0.59 3.51 -10.98
N HIS A 91 0.25 3.47 -12.27
CA HIS A 91 -1.13 3.48 -12.70
C HIS A 91 -1.86 2.25 -12.16
N HIS A 92 -3.00 2.47 -11.53
CA HIS A 92 -3.91 1.42 -11.09
C HIS A 92 -4.49 0.73 -12.32
N ARG A 93 -3.99 -0.46 -12.64
CA ARG A 93 -4.62 -1.33 -13.60
C ARG A 93 -5.75 -2.00 -12.85
N HIS A 94 -6.99 -1.56 -13.04
CA HIS A 94 -8.14 -2.29 -12.56
C HIS A 94 -8.02 -3.74 -13.05
N PRO A 95 -7.90 -4.75 -12.16
CA PRO A 95 -8.32 -6.08 -12.55
C PRO A 95 -9.82 -5.97 -12.84
N SER A 96 -10.27 -6.55 -13.94
CA SER A 96 -11.67 -6.58 -14.37
C SER A 96 -12.61 -7.38 -13.43
N ILE A 97 -12.12 -7.79 -12.26
CA ILE A 97 -12.87 -8.58 -11.29
C ILE A 97 -13.67 -7.61 -10.42
N LYS A 98 -14.99 -7.55 -10.66
CA LYS A 98 -15.93 -6.92 -9.75
C LYS A 98 -16.08 -7.82 -8.52
N ILE A 99 -15.33 -7.52 -7.46
CA ILE A 99 -15.60 -8.10 -6.14
C ILE A 99 -16.89 -7.45 -5.63
N VAL A 100 -17.94 -8.24 -5.42
CA VAL A 100 -19.18 -7.76 -4.80
C VAL A 100 -19.16 -8.05 -3.30
N LYS A 101 -19.93 -7.27 -2.52
CA LYS A 101 -19.99 -7.41 -1.05
C LYS A 101 -20.25 -8.87 -0.62
N GLN A 102 -21.04 -9.59 -1.40
CA GLN A 102 -21.37 -10.98 -1.11
C GLN A 102 -20.13 -11.89 -1.12
N ASP A 103 -19.23 -11.73 -2.08
CA ASP A 103 -17.99 -12.51 -2.19
C ASP A 103 -17.14 -12.36 -0.92
N CYS A 104 -17.04 -11.13 -0.40
CA CYS A 104 -16.31 -10.85 0.84
C CYS A 104 -16.98 -11.48 2.06
N VAL A 105 -18.32 -11.43 2.15
CA VAL A 105 -19.07 -12.02 3.28
C VAL A 105 -18.97 -13.54 3.25
N GLU A 106 -19.02 -14.15 2.08
CA GLU A 106 -18.83 -15.59 1.92
C GLU A 106 -17.42 -16.01 2.32
N ALA A 107 -16.40 -15.33 1.82
CA ALA A 107 -15.01 -15.57 2.21
C ALA A 107 -14.81 -15.41 3.73
N TYR A 108 -15.41 -14.39 4.35
CA TYR A 108 -15.33 -14.17 5.79
C TYR A 108 -15.93 -15.32 6.61
N ARG A 109 -17.06 -15.90 6.17
CA ARG A 109 -17.68 -17.05 6.83
C ARG A 109 -16.85 -18.32 6.76
N LEU A 110 -15.97 -18.43 5.76
CA LEU A 110 -15.08 -19.59 5.59
C LEU A 110 -13.80 -19.49 6.42
N ILE A 111 -13.57 -18.38 7.12
CA ILE A 111 -12.42 -18.24 8.02
C ILE A 111 -12.64 -19.19 9.21
N PRO A 112 -11.76 -20.17 9.43
CA PRO A 112 -11.94 -21.15 10.49
C PRO A 112 -11.68 -20.49 11.85
N THR A 113 -12.75 -20.15 12.57
CA THR A 113 -12.69 -19.65 13.95
C THR A 113 -13.56 -20.48 14.88
N ASN A 114 -13.15 -20.65 16.14
CA ASN A 114 -14.03 -21.21 17.16
C ASN A 114 -15.10 -20.18 17.64
N ASP A 115 -16.00 -20.58 18.52
CA ASP A 115 -17.09 -19.73 19.04
C ASP A 115 -16.60 -18.49 19.81
N SER A 116 -15.33 -18.46 20.21
CA SER A 116 -14.68 -17.30 20.82
C SER A 116 -14.00 -16.38 19.80
N GLY A 117 -14.16 -16.64 18.49
CA GLY A 117 -13.57 -15.85 17.41
C GLY A 117 -12.07 -16.06 17.20
N ARG A 118 -11.47 -17.12 17.79
CA ARG A 118 -10.04 -17.43 17.59
C ARG A 118 -9.85 -18.33 16.38
N PHE A 119 -8.87 -18.00 15.55
CA PHE A 119 -8.47 -18.85 14.42
C PHE A 119 -8.13 -20.27 14.88
N VAL A 120 -8.68 -21.27 14.18
CA VAL A 120 -8.37 -22.68 14.41
C VAL A 120 -7.66 -23.27 13.18
N PRO A 121 -6.65 -24.14 13.37
CA PRO A 121 -5.99 -24.83 12.27
C PRO A 121 -7.00 -25.62 11.44
N GLN A 122 -6.89 -25.54 10.12
CA GLN A 122 -7.77 -26.21 9.17
C GLN A 122 -7.70 -27.76 9.26
N SER A 123 -6.68 -28.30 9.95
CA SER A 123 -6.42 -29.72 10.17
C SER A 123 -7.29 -30.40 11.25
N THR A 124 -8.25 -29.69 11.84
CA THR A 124 -9.15 -30.22 12.90
C THR A 124 -10.61 -30.44 12.46
N LEU A 125 -10.92 -30.26 11.17
CA LEU A 125 -12.23 -30.59 10.58
C LEU A 125 -12.17 -32.00 9.98
N HIS A 126 -12.35 -33.01 10.81
CA HIS A 126 -12.66 -34.39 10.40
C HIS A 126 -13.87 -34.89 11.17
#